data_AF-A0A356L0F4-F1
#
_entry.id   AF-A0A356L0F4-F1
#
_cell.length_a   1.000
_cell.length_b   1.000
_cell.length_c   1.000
_cell.angle_alpha   90.00
_cell.angle_beta   90.00
_cell.angle_gamma   90.00
#
_symmetry.space_group_name_H-M   'P 1'
#
loop_
_entity.id
_entity.type
_entity.pdbx_description
1 polymer ?
#
loop_
_entity_poly.entity_id
_entity_poly.type
_entity_poly.pdbx_seq_one_letter_code
_entity_poly.pdbx_strand_id
1 'polypeptide(L)'
;MNRTEIENYIQDHYSAKPDYPWIKYPNYVVFRHQSNKKWFALIMDVPKNKLGLQEEDMLAVVNLKCDPILLGSLLDEKGFFPAYHMSKANWITVALDGSVADDKIKMLLDMSYEMTAPEIRRIS
;
A
#
# COMPACT_ATOMS: atom_id res chain seq x y z
N MET A 1 3.50 5.80 -11.14
CA MET A 1 2.87 4.48 -11.23
C MET A 1 1.38 4.63 -10.99
N ASN A 2 0.54 4.02 -11.83
CA ASN A 2 -0.91 3.96 -11.69
C ASN A 2 -1.40 2.60 -11.15
N ARG A 3 -2.71 2.45 -10.93
CA ARG A 3 -3.33 1.22 -10.40
C ARG A 3 -2.95 -0.04 -11.19
N THR A 4 -3.12 -0.02 -12.51
CA THR A 4 -2.88 -1.20 -13.34
C THR A 4 -1.40 -1.61 -13.28
N GLU A 5 -0.50 -0.64 -13.29
CA GLU A 5 0.95 -0.87 -13.21
C GLU A 5 1.35 -1.50 -11.88
N ILE A 6 0.85 -1.00 -10.74
CA ILE A 6 1.18 -1.57 -9.44
C ILE A 6 0.59 -2.97 -9.25
N GLU A 7 -0.64 -3.22 -9.73
CA GLU A 7 -1.26 -4.55 -9.64
C GLU A 7 -0.49 -5.59 -10.46
N ASN A 8 -0.06 -5.24 -11.67
CA ASN A 8 0.77 -6.11 -12.50
C ASN A 8 2.14 -6.35 -11.85
N TYR A 9 2.79 -5.27 -11.39
CA TYR A 9 4.08 -5.39 -10.72
C TYR A 9 4.03 -6.31 -9.49
N ILE A 10 2.99 -6.19 -8.65
CA ILE A 10 2.87 -7.04 -7.46
C ILE A 10 2.67 -8.52 -7.84
N GLN A 11 1.86 -8.78 -8.85
CA GLN A 11 1.60 -10.15 -9.33
C GLN A 11 2.87 -10.78 -9.91
N ASP A 12 3.61 -10.04 -10.74
CA ASP A 12 4.82 -10.53 -11.39
C ASP A 12 5.99 -10.68 -10.41
N HIS A 13 6.19 -9.69 -9.52
CA HIS A 13 7.36 -9.63 -8.65
C HIS A 13 7.22 -10.50 -7.40
N TYR A 14 6.04 -10.53 -6.77
CA TYR A 14 5.81 -11.27 -5.52
C TYR A 14 5.00 -12.54 -5.70
N SER A 15 4.58 -12.88 -6.92
CA SER A 15 3.69 -14.03 -7.21
C SER A 15 2.42 -14.02 -6.34
N ALA A 16 1.93 -12.83 -5.99
CA ALA A 16 0.78 -12.62 -5.12
C ALA A 16 -0.46 -12.32 -5.96
N LYS A 17 -1.52 -13.11 -5.77
CA LYS A 17 -2.79 -12.90 -6.46
C LYS A 17 -3.62 -11.82 -5.76
N PRO A 18 -4.40 -11.01 -6.51
CA PRO A 18 -5.34 -10.08 -5.91
C PRO A 18 -6.44 -10.82 -5.14
N ASP A 19 -6.83 -10.27 -3.99
CA ASP A 19 -7.99 -10.71 -3.20
C ASP A 19 -8.97 -9.54 -3.00
N TYR A 20 -10.27 -9.83 -3.06
CA TYR A 20 -11.36 -8.85 -3.02
C TYR A 20 -12.29 -9.16 -1.84
N PRO A 21 -11.87 -8.85 -0.60
CA PRO A 21 -12.60 -9.30 0.59
C PRO A 21 -13.94 -8.57 0.80
N TRP A 22 -14.20 -7.47 0.08
CA TRP A 22 -15.40 -6.66 0.25
C TRP A 22 -16.29 -6.64 -1.01
N ILE A 23 -17.45 -7.29 -0.93
CA ILE A 23 -18.46 -7.29 -2.00
C ILE A 23 -18.94 -5.86 -2.35
N LYS A 24 -19.06 -5.00 -1.33
CA LYS A 24 -19.51 -3.60 -1.51
C LYS A 24 -18.47 -2.70 -2.18
N TYR A 25 -17.21 -3.11 -2.19
CA TYR A 25 -16.08 -2.33 -2.72
C TYR A 25 -15.30 -3.21 -3.70
N PRO A 26 -15.86 -3.53 -4.88
CA PRO A 26 -15.26 -4.48 -5.82
C PRO A 26 -13.92 -4.00 -6.39
N ASN A 27 -13.63 -2.70 -6.30
CA ASN A 27 -12.35 -2.14 -6.73
C ASN A 27 -11.27 -2.20 -5.64
N TYR A 28 -11.62 -2.57 -4.39
CA TYR A 28 -10.65 -2.61 -3.30
C TYR A 28 -9.93 -3.95 -3.34
N VAL A 29 -8.61 -3.89 -3.49
CA VAL A 29 -7.76 -5.06 -3.69
C VAL A 29 -6.80 -5.21 -2.54
N VAL A 30 -6.67 -6.43 -2.05
CA VAL A 30 -5.66 -6.79 -1.04
C VAL A 30 -4.67 -7.75 -1.64
N PHE A 31 -3.38 -7.51 -1.39
CA PHE A 31 -2.33 -8.49 -1.58
C PHE A 31 -1.76 -8.94 -0.23
N ARG A 32 -1.56 -10.26 -0.12
CA ARG A 32 -1.13 -10.91 1.13
C ARG A 32 -0.19 -12.08 0.84
N HIS A 33 0.69 -12.39 1.79
CA HIS A 33 1.56 -13.56 1.64
C HIS A 33 0.72 -14.84 1.64
N GLN A 34 1.07 -15.78 0.75
CA GLN A 34 0.38 -17.07 0.70
C GLN A 34 0.58 -17.89 1.99
N SER A 35 1.74 -17.73 2.63
CA SER A 35 2.18 -18.51 3.80
C SER A 35 1.50 -18.12 5.11
N ASN A 36 1.39 -16.83 5.43
CA ASN A 36 0.86 -16.35 6.72
C ASN A 36 -0.42 -15.51 6.59
N LYS A 37 -0.91 -15.29 5.36
CA LYS A 37 -2.10 -14.50 5.02
C LYS A 37 -2.06 -13.02 5.48
N LYS A 38 -0.94 -12.52 5.98
CA LYS A 38 -0.77 -11.11 6.33
C LYS A 38 -0.75 -10.25 5.07
N TRP A 39 -1.45 -9.13 5.13
CA TRP A 39 -1.53 -8.17 4.05
C TRP A 39 -0.26 -7.35 3.99
N PHE A 40 0.23 -7.09 2.78
CA PHE A 40 1.37 -6.18 2.54
C PHE A 40 1.00 -5.02 1.61
N ALA A 41 -0.11 -5.11 0.88
CA ALA A 41 -0.63 -4.00 0.10
C ALA A 41 -2.16 -4.01 0.09
N LEU A 42 -2.76 -2.83 0.15
CA LEU A 42 -4.20 -2.62 -0.01
C LEU A 42 -4.43 -1.45 -0.97
N ILE A 43 -4.97 -1.73 -2.14
CA ILE A 43 -5.28 -0.73 -3.17
C ILE A 43 -6.76 -0.33 -3.07
N MET A 44 -7.03 0.97 -3.08
CA MET A 44 -8.37 1.53 -2.89
C MET A 44 -8.57 2.76 -3.76
N ASP A 45 -9.84 3.06 -4.08
CA ASP A 45 -10.25 4.39 -4.54
C ASP A 45 -10.77 5.16 -3.33
N VAL A 46 -10.15 6.31 -3.04
CA VAL A 46 -10.45 7.13 -1.85
C VAL A 46 -10.78 8.55 -2.29
N PRO A 47 -11.88 9.17 -1.79
CA PRO A 47 -12.15 10.58 -2.06
C PRO A 47 -11.00 11.45 -1.55
N LYS A 48 -10.49 12.36 -2.38
CA LYS A 48 -9.34 13.21 -2.07
C LYS A 48 -9.52 14.02 -0.77
N ASN A 49 -10.73 14.50 -0.49
CA ASN A 49 -11.05 15.18 0.77
C ASN A 49 -10.84 14.33 2.04
N LYS A 50 -10.90 12.99 1.95
CA LYS A 50 -10.59 12.09 3.06
C LYS A 50 -9.09 11.95 3.31
N LEU A 51 -8.26 12.36 2.35
CA LEU A 51 -6.80 12.43 2.44
C LEU A 51 -6.29 13.82 2.85
N GLY A 52 -7.19 14.79 3.07
CA GLY A 52 -6.85 16.17 3.43
C GLY A 52 -6.63 17.10 2.23
N LEU A 53 -6.97 16.66 1.02
CA LEU A 53 -6.97 17.50 -0.19
C LEU A 53 -8.29 18.26 -0.33
N GLN A 54 -8.33 19.29 -1.18
CA GLN A 54 -9.53 20.13 -1.33
C GLN A 54 -10.58 19.54 -2.27
N GLU A 55 -10.18 18.69 -3.22
CA GLU A 55 -11.11 18.13 -4.19
C GLU A 55 -11.89 16.93 -3.64
N GLU A 56 -13.04 16.63 -4.27
CA GLU A 56 -13.91 15.50 -3.90
C GLU A 56 -13.83 14.31 -4.86
N ASP A 57 -13.01 14.41 -5.92
CA ASP A 57 -12.82 13.30 -6.85
C ASP A 57 -12.06 12.14 -6.20
N MET A 58 -12.17 10.97 -6.82
CA MET A 58 -11.53 9.75 -6.33
C MET A 58 -10.06 9.71 -6.72
N LEU A 59 -9.21 9.31 -5.78
CA LEU A 59 -7.81 9.01 -6.00
C LEU A 59 -7.56 7.52 -5.75
N ALA A 60 -6.95 6.84 -6.72
CA ALA A 60 -6.40 5.52 -6.51
C ALA A 60 -5.18 5.62 -5.59
N VAL A 61 -5.16 4.81 -4.53
CA VAL A 61 -4.07 4.79 -3.54
C VAL A 61 -3.68 3.37 -3.19
N VAL A 62 -2.48 3.20 -2.64
CA VAL A 62 -2.04 1.96 -2.00
C VAL A 62 -1.65 2.22 -0.55
N ASN A 63 -2.15 1.38 0.35
CA ASN A 63 -1.67 1.30 1.73
C ASN A 63 -0.54 0.29 1.82
N LEU A 64 0.57 0.71 2.42
CA LEU A 64 1.77 -0.09 2.62
C LEU A 64 2.18 -0.07 4.09
N LYS A 65 2.62 -1.21 4.61
CA LYS A 65 3.27 -1.31 5.92
C LYS A 65 4.55 -0.46 5.85
N CYS A 66 4.78 0.37 6.85
CA CYS A 66 5.90 1.29 6.86
C CYS A 66 6.49 1.40 8.27
N ASP A 67 7.81 1.56 8.34
CA ASP A 67 8.52 1.79 9.58
C ASP A 67 8.16 3.18 10.15
N PRO A 68 7.78 3.29 11.43
CA PRO A 68 7.50 4.57 12.07
C PRO A 68 8.59 5.63 11.89
N ILE A 69 9.86 5.22 11.79
CA ILE A 69 11.01 6.11 11.57
C ILE A 69 10.94 6.78 10.20
N LEU A 70 10.46 6.07 9.17
CA LEU A 70 10.34 6.60 7.80
C LEU A 70 9.07 7.42 7.59
N LEU A 71 8.01 7.15 8.36
CA LEU A 71 6.72 7.85 8.22
C LEU A 71 6.88 9.37 8.27
N GLY A 72 7.71 9.90 9.18
CA GLY A 72 7.92 11.34 9.34
C GLY A 72 8.35 12.01 8.04
N SER A 73 9.47 11.56 7.46
CA SER A 73 9.99 12.14 6.22
C SER A 73 9.09 11.90 5.01
N LEU A 74 8.44 10.73 4.94
CA LEU A 74 7.57 10.41 3.81
C LEU A 74 6.32 11.29 3.80
N LEU A 75 5.74 11.59 4.96
CA LEU A 75 4.52 12.40 5.05
C LEU A 75 4.73 13.88 4.70
N ASP A 76 5.98 14.35 4.68
CA ASP A 76 6.33 15.69 4.21
C ASP A 76 6.45 15.77 2.67
N GLU A 77 6.38 14.63 1.98
CA GLU A 77 6.51 14.55 0.53
C GLU A 77 5.15 14.47 -0.18
N LYS A 78 5.09 15.07 -1.38
CA LYS A 78 3.87 15.02 -2.22
C LYS A 78 3.51 13.57 -2.57
N GLY A 79 2.21 13.26 -2.47
CA GLY A 79 1.67 11.94 -2.84
C GLY A 79 1.69 10.92 -1.70
N PHE A 80 2.13 11.32 -0.51
CA PHE A 80 2.06 10.52 0.71
C PHE A 80 1.05 11.10 1.69
N PHE A 81 0.28 10.22 2.34
CA PHE A 81 -0.76 10.61 3.28
C PHE A 81 -0.76 9.69 4.50
N PRO A 82 -1.28 10.15 5.66
CA PRO A 82 -1.55 9.28 6.79
C PRO A 82 -2.43 8.10 6.37
N ALA A 83 -2.16 6.91 6.91
CA ALA A 83 -2.90 5.71 6.54
C ALA A 83 -4.43 5.90 6.57
N TYR A 84 -5.07 5.59 5.46
CA TYR A 84 -6.52 5.50 5.33
C TYR A 84 -7.01 4.09 5.72
N HIS A 85 -7.97 3.96 6.64
CA HIS A 85 -8.50 2.68 7.17
C HIS A 85 -7.49 1.74 7.90
N MET A 86 -6.18 1.97 7.78
CA MET A 86 -5.14 1.20 8.47
C MET A 86 -4.54 2.01 9.63
N SER A 87 -3.75 1.35 10.49
CA SER A 87 -3.09 2.03 11.61
C SER A 87 -2.08 3.06 11.12
N LYS A 88 -2.31 4.33 11.45
CA LYS A 88 -1.41 5.46 11.12
C LYS A 88 -0.03 5.36 11.77
N ALA A 89 0.15 4.45 12.74
CA ALA A 89 1.43 4.26 13.41
C ALA A 89 2.40 3.41 12.59
N ASN A 90 1.92 2.58 11.66
CA ASN A 90 2.77 1.60 10.96
C ASN A 90 2.30 1.27 9.54
N TRP A 91 1.47 2.13 8.97
CA TRP A 91 1.06 2.10 7.58
C TRP A 91 1.10 3.52 7.01
N ILE A 92 1.25 3.59 5.70
CA ILE A 92 1.20 4.85 4.93
C ILE A 92 0.29 4.66 3.72
N THR A 93 -0.38 5.73 3.30
CA THR A 93 -1.14 5.78 2.05
C THR A 93 -0.31 6.50 0.99
N VAL A 94 -0.15 5.89 -0.18
CA VAL A 94 0.61 6.43 -1.31
C VAL A 94 -0.31 6.63 -2.52
N ALA A 95 -0.24 7.78 -3.17
CA ALA A 95 -1.00 8.09 -4.38
C ALA A 95 -0.52 7.29 -5.60
N LEU A 96 -1.46 6.84 -6.43
CA LEU A 96 -1.22 6.15 -7.70
C LEU A 96 -1.61 7.03 -8.89
N ASP A 97 -1.30 8.33 -8.83
CA ASP A 97 -1.57 9.35 -9.86
C ASP A 97 -0.30 9.83 -10.58
N GLY A 98 0.85 9.20 -10.30
CA GLY A 98 2.15 9.60 -10.84
C GLY A 98 2.85 10.72 -10.06
N SER A 99 2.31 11.19 -8.93
CA SER A 99 2.98 12.17 -8.07
C SER A 99 4.19 11.61 -7.31
N VAL A 100 4.27 10.29 -7.13
CA VAL A 100 5.39 9.59 -6.50
C VAL A 100 6.16 8.79 -7.55
N ALA A 101 7.49 8.86 -7.50
CA ALA A 101 8.37 8.10 -8.39
C ALA A 101 8.16 6.58 -8.21
N ASP A 102 8.09 5.86 -9.35
CA ASP A 102 7.81 4.43 -9.39
C ASP A 102 8.75 3.60 -8.53
N ASP A 103 10.06 3.90 -8.59
CA ASP A 103 11.06 3.15 -7.84
C ASP A 103 10.91 3.33 -6.33
N LYS A 104 10.38 4.48 -5.89
CA LYS A 104 10.06 4.71 -4.49
C LYS A 104 8.85 3.89 -4.04
N ILE A 105 7.83 3.77 -4.89
CA ILE A 105 6.67 2.90 -4.61
C ILE A 105 7.10 1.44 -4.52
N LYS A 106 7.94 0.98 -5.46
CA LYS A 106 8.50 -0.39 -5.46
C LYS A 106 9.33 -0.66 -4.21
N MET A 107 10.22 0.26 -3.84
CA MET A 107 11.00 0.15 -2.59
C MET A 107 10.08 0.04 -1.35
N LEU A 108 9.03 0.85 -1.26
CA LEU A 108 8.09 0.77 -0.12
C LEU A 108 7.25 -0.52 -0.15
N LEU A 109 6.94 -1.05 -1.32
CA LEU A 109 6.31 -2.37 -1.48
C LEU A 109 7.22 -3.48 -0.97
N ASP A 110 8.51 -3.48 -1.35
CA ASP A 110 9.50 -4.44 -0.88
C ASP A 110 9.60 -4.42 0.64
N MET A 111 9.76 -3.23 1.22
CA MET A 111 9.78 -3.05 2.67
C MET A 111 8.50 -3.57 3.32
N SER A 112 7.34 -3.23 2.76
CA SER A 112 6.06 -3.68 3.30
C SER A 112 5.94 -5.21 3.26
N TYR A 113 6.35 -5.83 2.15
CA TYR A 113 6.38 -7.28 1.97
C TYR A 113 7.30 -7.95 2.99
N GLU A 114 8.52 -7.45 3.17
CA GLU A 114 9.48 -7.98 4.14
C GLU A 114 8.98 -7.85 5.58
N MET A 115 8.44 -6.68 5.95
CA MET A 115 7.90 -6.42 7.30
C MET A 115 6.71 -7.31 7.67
N THR A 116 6.01 -7.85 6.68
CA THR A 116 4.86 -8.73 6.90
C THR A 116 5.13 -10.20 6.54
N ALA A 117 6.34 -10.52 6.09
CA ALA A 117 6.77 -11.88 5.83
C ALA A 117 6.74 -12.73 7.13
N PRO A 118 6.66 -14.07 7.03
CA PRO A 118 6.80 -14.93 8.19
C PRO A 118 8.16 -14.71 8.85
N GLU A 119 8.18 -14.60 10.18
CA GLU A 119 9.45 -14.66 10.91
C GLU A 119 10.09 -16.02 10.66
N ILE A 120 11.31 -16.02 10.13
CA ILE A 120 12.14 -17.23 10.10
C ILE A 120 12.49 -17.53 11.55
N ARG A 121 11.79 -18.48 12.17
CA ARG A 121 12.22 -19.06 13.45
C ARG A 121 13.58 -19.71 13.20
N ARG A 122 14.67 -19.01 13.54
CA ARG A 122 15.98 -19.64 13.71
C ARG A 122 15.82 -20.58 14.90
N ILE A 123 15.79 -21.88 14.62
CA ILE A 123 15.94 -22.90 15.65
C ILE A 123 17.38 -22.75 16.15
N SER A 124 17.53 -22.17 17.34
CA SER A 124 18.78 -22.14 18.10
C SER A 124 19.07 -23.52 18.68
#